data_AF-A0A0C4G3G6-F1
#
_entry.id   AF-A0A0C4G3G6-F1
#
_cell.length_a   1.000
_cell.length_b   1.000
_cell.length_c   1.000
_cell.angle_alpha   90.00
_cell.angle_beta   90.00
_cell.angle_gamma   90.00
#
_symmetry.space_group_name_H-M   'P 1'
#
loop_
_entity.id
_entity.type
_entity.pdbx_description
1 polymer ?
#
loop_
_entity_poly.entity_id
_entity_poly.type
_entity_poly.pdbx_seq_one_letter_code
_entity_poly.pdbx_strand_id
1 'polypeptide(L)'
;MTLTIFMITTMTLLSNSVFSNHPLTMSMKVLLLALSLCATLSYTTTWYAYMLFMITVGGMLVMFLYISSLSPNAIFYSKPKPTQVLTQLVPTIFLALMIIPMPGATNTQTQSSPPSNFITFFMEDETVSLLLGLACLLLLSMLMVMSIIPQKGAPMRGANFRAT
;
A
#
# COMPACT_ATOMS: atom_id res chain seq x y z
N MET A 1 -10.10 -19.77 -10.05
CA MET A 1 -10.95 -18.78 -10.75
C MET A 1 -11.16 -17.51 -9.92
N THR A 2 -11.51 -17.59 -8.64
CA THR A 2 -11.63 -16.39 -7.77
C THR A 2 -10.29 -15.68 -7.55
N LEU A 3 -9.22 -16.40 -7.20
CA LEU A 3 -7.88 -15.83 -7.06
C LEU A 3 -7.38 -15.20 -8.37
N THR A 4 -7.60 -15.84 -9.51
CA THR A 4 -7.21 -15.30 -10.82
C THR A 4 -7.97 -14.02 -11.14
N ILE A 5 -9.26 -13.93 -10.79
CA ILE A 5 -10.03 -12.68 -10.90
C ILE A 5 -9.38 -11.61 -10.02
N PHE A 6 -9.12 -11.89 -8.74
CA PHE A 6 -8.52 -10.90 -7.84
C PHE A 6 -7.13 -10.44 -8.32
N MET A 7 -6.26 -11.35 -8.77
CA MET A 7 -4.94 -10.98 -9.30
C MET A 7 -5.07 -10.05 -10.52
N ILE A 8 -6.01 -10.31 -11.42
CA ILE A 8 -6.23 -9.42 -12.57
C ILE A 8 -6.81 -8.08 -12.13
N THR A 9 -7.71 -8.04 -11.12
CA THR A 9 -8.19 -6.77 -10.56
C THR A 9 -7.07 -5.93 -9.93
N THR A 10 -6.07 -6.56 -9.29
CA THR A 10 -4.92 -5.81 -8.77
C THR A 10 -4.11 -5.17 -9.90
N MET A 11 -3.91 -5.89 -11.01
CA MET A 11 -3.18 -5.40 -12.18
C MET A 11 -3.90 -4.25 -12.89
N THR A 12 -5.24 -4.31 -13.01
CA THR A 12 -6.02 -3.20 -13.58
C THR A 12 -5.98 -1.96 -12.69
N LEU A 13 -5.98 -2.13 -11.38
CA LEU A 13 -5.89 -1.00 -10.44
C LEU A 13 -4.50 -0.38 -10.41
N LEU A 14 -3.45 -1.19 -10.57
CA LEU A 14 -2.07 -0.74 -10.60
C LEU A 14 -1.83 0.14 -11.83
N SER A 15 -2.24 -0.29 -13.02
CA SER A 15 -2.13 0.53 -14.24
C SER A 15 -2.89 1.85 -14.14
N ASN A 16 -4.03 1.86 -13.44
CA ASN A 16 -4.84 3.04 -13.20
C ASN A 16 -4.22 4.07 -12.25
N SER A 17 -3.41 3.61 -11.30
CA SER A 17 -2.78 4.47 -10.30
C SER A 17 -1.70 5.39 -10.89
N VAL A 18 -0.99 4.94 -11.93
CA VAL A 18 0.14 5.65 -12.55
C VAL A 18 -0.27 6.98 -13.21
N PHE A 19 -1.52 7.07 -13.70
CA PHE A 19 -1.97 8.20 -14.52
C PHE A 19 -2.77 9.28 -13.77
N SER A 20 -2.69 9.37 -12.44
CA SER A 20 -3.37 10.45 -11.70
C SER A 20 -2.52 11.70 -11.57
N ASN A 21 -3.06 12.85 -11.97
CA ASN A 21 -2.38 14.15 -11.82
C ASN A 21 -2.54 14.75 -10.41
N HIS A 22 -3.63 14.45 -9.70
CA HIS A 22 -3.94 15.08 -8.43
C HIS A 22 -3.68 14.14 -7.26
N PRO A 23 -2.96 14.58 -6.21
CA PRO A 23 -2.52 13.72 -5.12
C PRO A 23 -3.68 13.07 -4.35
N LEU A 24 -4.82 13.75 -4.18
CA LEU A 24 -6.02 13.16 -3.57
C LEU A 24 -6.65 12.03 -4.40
N THR A 25 -6.62 12.13 -5.73
CA THR A 25 -7.13 11.05 -6.58
C THR A 25 -6.15 9.90 -6.68
N MET A 26 -4.86 10.21 -6.59
CA MET A 26 -3.80 9.23 -6.45
C MET A 26 -4.00 8.42 -5.15
N SER A 27 -4.22 9.09 -4.02
CA SER A 27 -4.41 8.42 -2.72
C SER A 27 -5.64 7.52 -2.69
N MET A 28 -6.76 7.95 -3.28
CA MET A 28 -7.97 7.12 -3.39
C MET A 28 -7.75 5.87 -4.24
N LYS A 29 -7.04 5.99 -5.38
CA LYS A 29 -6.72 4.84 -6.23
C LYS A 29 -5.78 3.86 -5.53
N VAL A 30 -4.79 4.35 -4.81
CA VAL A 30 -3.84 3.52 -4.04
C VAL A 30 -4.54 2.80 -2.90
N LEU A 31 -5.52 3.42 -2.23
CA LEU A 31 -6.33 2.73 -1.21
C LEU A 31 -7.11 1.55 -1.80
N LEU A 32 -7.72 1.75 -2.98
CA LEU A 32 -8.45 0.67 -3.66
C LEU A 32 -7.51 -0.45 -4.13
N LEU A 33 -6.31 -0.11 -4.59
CA LEU A 33 -5.26 -1.06 -4.91
C LEU A 33 -4.84 -1.87 -3.67
N ALA A 34 -4.60 -1.22 -2.54
CA ALA A 34 -4.22 -1.88 -1.28
C ALA A 34 -5.30 -2.86 -0.79
N LEU A 35 -6.58 -2.49 -0.90
CA LEU A 35 -7.71 -3.39 -0.61
C LEU A 35 -7.69 -4.63 -1.51
N SER A 36 -7.51 -4.46 -2.82
CA SER A 36 -7.46 -5.59 -3.76
C SER A 36 -6.27 -6.51 -3.51
N LEU A 37 -5.12 -5.95 -3.12
CA LEU A 37 -3.91 -6.70 -2.77
C LEU A 37 -4.09 -7.48 -1.46
N CYS A 38 -4.75 -6.91 -0.45
CA CYS A 38 -5.03 -7.65 0.78
C CYS A 38 -6.03 -8.79 0.52
N ALA A 39 -7.00 -8.57 -0.36
CA ALA A 39 -7.94 -9.62 -0.76
C ALA A 39 -7.23 -10.79 -1.47
N THR A 40 -6.27 -10.54 -2.36
CA THR A 40 -5.48 -11.61 -2.99
C THR A 40 -4.63 -12.37 -1.97
N LEU A 41 -4.00 -11.68 -1.03
CA LEU A 41 -3.14 -12.29 -0.01
C LEU A 41 -3.91 -13.07 1.06
N SER A 42 -5.18 -12.73 1.30
CA SER A 42 -6.02 -13.45 2.26
C SER A 42 -6.18 -14.93 1.93
N TYR A 43 -6.01 -15.31 0.64
CA TYR A 43 -6.03 -16.70 0.19
C TYR A 43 -4.81 -17.51 0.65
N THR A 44 -3.67 -16.88 0.97
CA THR A 44 -2.46 -17.57 1.43
C THR A 44 -2.36 -17.54 2.95
N THR A 45 -2.37 -16.35 3.56
CA THR A 45 -2.34 -16.17 5.02
C THR A 45 -3.13 -14.94 5.44
N THR A 46 -4.20 -15.17 6.21
CA THR A 46 -5.10 -14.10 6.67
C THR A 46 -4.43 -13.13 7.64
N TRP A 47 -3.55 -13.63 8.52
CA TRP A 47 -2.82 -12.79 9.49
C TRP A 47 -1.90 -11.78 8.80
N TYR A 48 -1.16 -12.21 7.76
CA TYR A 48 -0.28 -11.31 7.01
C TYR A 48 -1.08 -10.31 6.17
N ALA A 49 -2.18 -10.73 5.55
CA ALA A 49 -3.09 -9.84 4.84
C ALA A 49 -3.64 -8.74 5.76
N TYR A 50 -3.98 -9.07 7.01
CA TYR A 50 -4.42 -8.09 8.01
C TYR A 50 -3.32 -7.10 8.39
N MET A 51 -2.10 -7.56 8.67
CA MET A 51 -0.97 -6.68 9.02
C MET A 51 -0.64 -5.70 7.88
N LEU A 52 -0.61 -6.19 6.62
CA LEU A 52 -0.42 -5.33 5.45
C LEU A 52 -1.55 -4.32 5.28
N PHE A 53 -2.80 -4.71 5.50
CA PHE A 53 -3.93 -3.78 5.45
C PHE A 53 -3.77 -2.62 6.43
N MET A 54 -3.42 -2.92 7.68
CA MET A 54 -3.25 -1.90 8.73
C MET A 54 -2.12 -0.92 8.41
N ILE A 55 -0.98 -1.43 7.93
CA ILE A 55 0.19 -0.59 7.60
C ILE A 55 -0.08 0.26 6.36
N THR A 56 -0.66 -0.32 5.31
CA THR A 56 -0.92 0.40 4.05
C THR A 56 -2.01 1.46 4.21
N VAL A 57 -3.14 1.15 4.86
CA VAL A 57 -4.18 2.15 5.12
C VAL A 57 -3.69 3.21 6.10
N GLY A 58 -2.97 2.82 7.16
CA GLY A 58 -2.39 3.76 8.12
C GLY A 58 -1.44 4.77 7.46
N GLY A 59 -0.50 4.29 6.63
CA GLY A 59 0.44 5.15 5.90
C GLY A 59 -0.26 6.09 4.91
N MET A 60 -1.29 5.61 4.22
CA MET A 60 -2.05 6.42 3.26
C MET A 60 -2.85 7.54 3.94
N LEU A 61 -3.35 7.32 5.16
CA LEU A 61 -4.05 8.36 5.93
C LEU A 61 -3.11 9.49 6.36
N VAL A 62 -1.88 9.18 6.76
CA VAL A 62 -0.88 10.20 7.12
C VAL A 62 -0.52 11.06 5.90
N MET A 63 -0.30 10.44 4.75
CA MET A 63 -0.03 11.17 3.50
C MET A 63 -1.21 12.06 3.08
N PHE A 64 -2.45 11.57 3.25
CA PHE A 64 -3.65 12.35 2.98
C PHE A 64 -3.76 13.59 3.88
N LEU A 65 -3.51 13.45 5.18
CA LEU A 65 -3.49 14.59 6.11
C LEU A 65 -2.41 15.60 5.75
N TYR A 66 -1.21 15.12 5.37
CA TYR A 66 -0.11 15.99 4.97
C TYR A 66 -0.48 16.83 3.74
N ILE A 67 -0.97 16.21 2.67
CA ILE A 67 -1.32 16.91 1.43
C ILE A 67 -2.50 17.87 1.63
N SER A 68 -3.53 17.46 2.37
CA SER A 68 -4.70 18.32 2.64
C SER A 68 -4.36 19.53 3.51
N SER A 69 -3.32 19.46 4.33
CA SER A 69 -2.82 20.61 5.10
C SER A 69 -2.02 21.62 4.27
N LEU A 70 -1.46 21.20 3.13
CA LEU A 70 -0.53 22.00 2.32
C LEU A 70 -1.19 22.79 1.19
N SER A 71 -2.31 22.31 0.64
CA SER A 71 -3.03 23.01 -0.42
C SER A 71 -4.51 23.20 -0.06
N PRO A 72 -5.10 24.39 -0.27
CA PRO A 72 -6.54 24.55 -0.17
C PRO A 72 -7.24 23.61 -1.16
N ASN A 73 -8.37 23.02 -0.76
CA ASN A 73 -9.18 22.09 -1.57
C ASN A 73 -9.61 22.72 -2.90
N ALA A 74 -8.76 22.68 -3.92
CA ALA A 74 -9.06 23.16 -5.25
C ALA A 74 -10.04 22.20 -5.94
N ILE A 75 -11.03 22.77 -6.63
CA ILE A 75 -12.08 22.00 -7.32
C ILE A 75 -11.42 21.18 -8.45
N PHE A 76 -11.62 19.87 -8.42
CA PHE A 76 -10.94 18.92 -9.28
C PHE A 76 -11.59 18.83 -10.66
N TYR A 77 -10.83 19.15 -11.71
CA TYR A 77 -11.20 18.85 -13.10
C TYR A 77 -10.28 17.76 -13.68
N SER A 78 -10.80 16.52 -13.72
CA SER A 78 -10.18 15.42 -14.46
C SER A 78 -10.84 15.28 -15.83
N LYS A 79 -10.09 15.60 -16.89
CA LYS A 79 -10.44 15.13 -18.23
C LYS A 79 -9.70 13.81 -18.49
N PRO A 80 -10.39 12.70 -18.76
CA PRO A 80 -9.72 11.44 -19.07
C PRO A 80 -8.89 11.62 -20.35
N LYS A 81 -7.59 11.35 -20.25
CA LYS A 81 -6.71 11.34 -21.42
C LYS A 81 -6.94 10.05 -22.20
N PRO A 82 -6.90 10.07 -23.55
CA PRO A 82 -7.08 8.85 -24.35
C PRO A 82 -6.03 7.78 -24.03
N THR A 83 -4.82 8.20 -23.63
CA THR A 83 -3.76 7.30 -23.14
C THR A 83 -4.18 6.52 -21.90
N GLN A 84 -4.92 7.15 -20.98
CA GLN A 84 -5.43 6.50 -19.77
C GLN A 84 -6.47 5.42 -20.13
N VAL A 85 -7.36 5.70 -21.07
CA VAL A 85 -8.36 4.73 -21.54
C VAL A 85 -7.69 3.53 -22.21
N LEU A 86 -6.66 3.76 -23.03
CA LEU A 86 -5.92 2.67 -23.68
C LEU A 86 -5.22 1.77 -22.67
N THR A 87 -4.62 2.34 -21.63
CA THR A 87 -3.94 1.57 -20.57
C THR A 87 -4.88 0.74 -19.72
N GLN A 88 -6.18 1.11 -19.68
CA GLN A 88 -7.23 0.34 -19.01
C GLN A 88 -7.71 -0.85 -19.86
N LEU A 89 -7.71 -0.72 -21.19
CA LEU A 89 -8.23 -1.75 -22.08
C LEU A 89 -7.37 -3.03 -22.07
N VAL A 90 -6.05 -2.91 -22.05
CA VAL A 90 -5.12 -4.05 -22.08
C VAL A 90 -5.42 -5.12 -21.01
N PRO A 91 -5.48 -4.78 -19.70
CA PRO A 91 -5.76 -5.79 -18.69
C PRO A 91 -7.21 -6.29 -18.70
N THR A 92 -8.18 -5.51 -19.23
CA THR A 92 -9.57 -5.97 -19.36
C THR A 92 -9.75 -6.99 -20.49
N ILE A 93 -9.01 -6.84 -21.59
CA ILE A 93 -9.00 -7.82 -22.68
C ILE A 93 -8.37 -9.13 -22.20
N PHE A 94 -7.30 -9.03 -21.42
CA PHE A 94 -6.68 -10.20 -20.79
C PHE A 94 -7.64 -10.95 -19.84
N LEU A 95 -8.48 -10.22 -19.08
CA LEU A 95 -9.54 -10.82 -18.26
C LEU A 95 -10.53 -11.61 -19.12
N ALA A 96 -11.01 -11.01 -20.21
CA ALA A 96 -11.99 -11.64 -21.09
C ALA A 96 -11.47 -12.96 -21.70
N LEU A 97 -10.18 -13.02 -22.05
CA LEU A 97 -9.53 -14.22 -22.58
C LEU A 97 -9.41 -15.33 -21.54
N MET A 98 -9.17 -14.98 -20.28
CA MET A 98 -8.97 -15.94 -19.19
C MET A 98 -10.29 -16.47 -18.58
N ILE A 99 -11.43 -15.84 -18.88
CA ILE A 99 -12.76 -16.30 -18.45
C ILE A 99 -13.28 -17.43 -19.35
N ILE A 100 -12.67 -17.67 -20.51
CA ILE A 100 -13.00 -18.83 -21.35
C ILE A 100 -12.79 -20.09 -20.50
N PRO A 101 -13.83 -20.92 -20.27
CA PRO A 101 -13.76 -21.99 -19.29
C PRO A 101 -12.71 -23.02 -19.76
N MET A 102 -11.57 -23.05 -19.08
CA MET A 102 -10.63 -24.16 -19.16
C MET A 102 -11.36 -25.40 -18.62
N PRO A 103 -11.52 -26.47 -19.40
CA PRO A 103 -12.12 -27.69 -18.91
C PRO A 103 -11.15 -28.32 -17.89
N GLY A 104 -11.59 -28.45 -16.63
CA GLY A 104 -10.84 -29.18 -15.60
C GLY A 104 -10.08 -28.33 -14.59
N ALA A 105 -10.70 -27.29 -14.02
CA ALA A 105 -10.24 -26.75 -12.74
C ALA A 105 -10.50 -27.79 -11.63
N THR A 106 -9.60 -28.75 -11.50
CA THR A 106 -9.55 -29.63 -10.33
C THR A 106 -9.24 -28.75 -9.12
N ASN A 107 -10.07 -28.85 -8.08
CA ASN A 107 -9.75 -28.29 -6.77
C ASN A 107 -8.54 -29.05 -6.23
N THR A 108 -7.33 -28.60 -6.55
CA THR A 108 -6.11 -28.96 -5.81
C THR A 108 -6.02 -28.13 -4.53
N GLN A 109 -7.15 -27.98 -3.82
CA GLN A 109 -7.14 -27.56 -2.43
C GLN A 109 -6.64 -28.75 -1.59
N THR A 110 -5.41 -29.19 -1.87
CA THR A 110 -4.59 -29.75 -0.81
C THR A 110 -4.43 -28.60 0.16
N GLN A 111 -5.01 -28.74 1.34
CA GLN A 111 -4.65 -27.93 2.49
C GLN A 111 -3.16 -28.18 2.74
N SER A 112 -2.28 -27.47 2.02
CA SER A 112 -0.95 -27.23 2.55
C SER A 112 -1.23 -26.45 3.81
N SER A 113 -0.99 -27.11 4.94
CA SER A 113 -0.97 -26.49 6.26
C SER A 113 -0.38 -25.09 6.11
N PRO A 114 -1.00 -24.05 6.71
CA PRO A 114 -0.42 -22.71 6.67
C PRO A 114 1.06 -22.83 7.05
N PRO A 115 1.96 -22.13 6.33
CA PRO A 115 3.38 -22.16 6.66
C PRO A 115 3.51 -21.93 8.16
N SER A 116 4.26 -22.82 8.83
CA SER A 116 4.58 -22.79 10.25
C SER A 116 4.73 -21.35 10.70
N ASN A 117 3.92 -20.92 11.67
CA ASN A 117 3.82 -19.57 12.23
C ASN A 117 4.94 -18.63 11.75
N PHE A 118 4.68 -17.73 10.80
CA PHE A 118 5.68 -16.77 10.29
C PHE A 118 6.42 -16.01 11.41
N ILE A 119 5.79 -15.87 12.58
CA ILE A 119 6.40 -15.27 13.77
C ILE A 119 7.57 -16.12 14.30
N THR A 120 7.47 -17.45 14.31
CA THR A 120 8.55 -18.33 14.77
C THR A 120 9.72 -18.33 13.81
N PHE A 121 9.49 -18.09 12.51
CA PHE A 121 10.56 -17.94 11.52
C PHE A 121 11.51 -16.79 11.86
N PHE A 122 11.03 -15.68 12.45
CA PHE A 122 11.88 -14.55 12.86
C PHE A 122 12.54 -14.72 14.23
N MET A 123 12.13 -15.73 14.98
CA MET A 123 12.67 -16.07 16.30
C MET A 123 13.62 -17.26 16.25
N GLU A 124 13.89 -17.78 15.04
CA GLU A 124 14.84 -18.85 14.79
C GLU A 124 16.26 -18.30 14.76
N ASP A 125 17.23 -19.01 15.37
CA ASP A 125 18.58 -18.48 15.64
C ASP A 125 19.28 -17.90 14.39
N GLU A 126 19.02 -18.46 13.20
CA GLU A 126 19.62 -17.99 11.95
C GLU A 126 19.10 -16.62 11.50
N THR A 127 17.84 -16.29 11.78
CA THR A 127 17.16 -15.08 11.29
C THR A 127 17.10 -13.95 12.32
N VAL A 128 17.52 -14.18 13.57
CA VAL A 128 17.57 -13.15 14.63
C VAL A 128 18.40 -11.94 14.21
N SER A 129 19.47 -12.15 13.45
CA SER A 129 20.30 -11.06 12.90
C SER A 129 19.51 -10.12 11.98
N LEU A 130 18.60 -10.66 11.17
CA LEU A 130 17.70 -9.90 10.29
C LEU A 130 16.69 -9.11 11.13
N LEU A 131 16.13 -9.70 12.19
CA LEU A 131 15.23 -9.00 13.11
C LEU A 131 15.92 -7.79 13.76
N LEU A 132 17.16 -7.96 14.22
CA LEU A 132 17.96 -6.88 14.79
C LEU A 132 18.23 -5.76 13.76
N GLY A 133 18.52 -6.14 12.51
CA GLY A 133 18.71 -5.18 11.41
C GLY A 133 17.46 -4.34 11.13
N LEU A 134 16.28 -4.96 11.10
CA LEU A 134 15.00 -4.26 10.92
C LEU A 134 14.69 -3.31 12.09
N ALA A 135 14.97 -3.72 13.33
CA ALA A 135 14.80 -2.87 14.51
C ALA A 135 15.72 -1.63 14.47
N CYS A 136 16.99 -1.83 14.07
CA CYS A 136 17.95 -0.74 13.90
C CYS A 136 17.50 0.25 12.80
N LEU A 137 16.94 -0.24 11.69
CA LEU A 137 16.38 0.61 10.63
C LEU A 137 15.24 1.49 11.14
N LEU A 138 14.31 0.95 11.92
CA LEU A 138 13.23 1.73 12.53
C LEU A 138 13.77 2.79 13.50
N LEU A 139 14.74 2.43 14.34
CA LEU A 139 15.38 3.38 15.25
C LEU A 139 16.09 4.50 14.48
N LEU A 140 16.86 4.16 13.45
CA LEU A 140 17.56 5.14 12.61
C LEU A 140 16.57 6.07 11.90
N SER A 141 15.44 5.53 11.42
CA SER A 141 14.42 6.35 10.75
C SER A 141 13.86 7.44 11.69
N MET A 142 13.61 7.12 12.96
CA MET A 142 13.14 8.10 13.94
C MET A 142 14.20 9.14 14.31
N LEU A 143 15.48 8.73 14.42
CA LEU A 143 16.58 9.68 14.63
C LEU A 143 16.75 10.64 13.43
N MET A 144 16.67 10.11 12.22
CA MET A 144 16.75 10.91 10.99
C MET A 144 15.61 11.93 10.93
N VAL A 145 14.37 11.52 11.20
CA VAL A 145 13.22 12.44 11.25
C VAL A 145 13.45 13.58 12.25
N MET A 146 13.97 13.29 13.44
CA MET A 146 14.29 14.32 14.45
C MET A 146 15.41 15.26 14.02
N SER A 147 16.36 14.81 13.20
CA SER A 147 17.44 15.64 12.67
C SER A 147 17.00 16.58 11.53
N ILE A 148 15.96 16.20 10.77
CA ILE A 148 15.44 16.97 9.63
C ILE A 148 14.54 18.12 10.10
N ILE A 149 13.80 17.95 11.21
CA ILE A 149 12.88 18.98 11.70
C ILE A 149 13.72 20.14 12.29
N PRO A 150 13.61 21.37 11.73
CA PRO A 150 14.38 22.50 12.20
C PRO A 150 14.02 22.84 13.65
N GLN A 151 15.03 22.90 14.51
CA GLN A 151 14.89 23.23 15.94
C GLN A 151 14.46 24.69 16.20
N LYS A 152 14.42 25.53 15.16
CA LYS A 152 14.09 26.96 15.27
C LYS A 152 12.59 27.19 15.11
N GLY A 153 11.93 27.50 16.23
CA GLY A 153 10.52 27.92 16.22
C GLY A 153 9.53 26.78 16.05
N ALA A 154 9.69 25.71 16.83
CA ALA A 154 8.62 24.74 17.01
C ALA A 154 7.33 25.48 17.39
N PRO A 155 6.19 25.23 16.72
CA PRO A 155 4.97 26.03 16.82
C PRO A 155 4.26 25.98 18.18
N MET A 156 4.90 25.43 19.22
CA MET A 156 4.38 25.35 20.59
C MET A 156 5.42 25.60 21.69
N ARG A 157 6.51 26.33 21.43
CA ARG A 157 7.18 27.09 22.50
C ARG A 157 6.97 28.57 22.22
N GLY A 158 6.20 29.22 23.09
CA GLY A 158 5.96 30.66 23.02
C GLY A 158 7.27 31.40 22.84
N ALA A 159 7.44 32.00 21.67
CA ALA A 159 8.47 33.00 21.46
C ALA A 159 8.05 34.21 22.30
N ASN A 160 8.62 34.32 23.50
CA ASN A 160 8.89 35.58 24.20
C ASN A 160 9.64 35.26 25.50
N PHE A 161 10.91 35.66 25.58
CA PHE A 161 11.24 36.70 26.55
C PHE A 161 12.46 37.46 26.05
N ARG A 162 12.20 38.70 25.65
CA ARG A 162 13.18 39.76 25.48
C ARG A 162 13.74 40.08 26.87
N ALA A 163 15.05 39.95 27.04
CA ALA A 163 15.77 40.62 28.11
C ALA A 163 17.14 41.01 27.58
N THR A 164 17.25 42.32 27.30
CA THR A 164 18.46 43.16 27.17
C THR A 164 19.59 42.67 26.29
#